data_AF-A0A2E9ZID6-F1
#
_entry.id   AF-A0A2E9ZID6-F1
#
_cell.length_a   1.000
_cell.length_b   1.000
_cell.length_c   1.000
_cell.angle_alpha   90.00
_cell.angle_beta   90.00
_cell.angle_gamma   90.00
#
_symmetry.space_group_name_H-M   'P 1'
#
loop_
_entity.id
_entity.type
_entity.pdbx_description
1 polymer ?
#
loop_
_entity_poly.entity_id
_entity_poly.type
_entity_poly.pdbx_seq_one_letter_code
_entity_poly.pdbx_strand_id
1 'polypeptide(L)'
;MEKIAKISLLLALSLGLSSCSWPRWITGSDDFGTALVAGEGVVVHFFTSDNAFDTGVRLRSSNQYALDITILSLWIDSMIDKNETGEAVDERGFADNQMPFEWTSILKRSRDHRWFELMMFQPNCVSDSLRGVTDLNVDEASGSYNFVAACDGKLTLFVNDSYGFYGNNVGFANISLSRVN
;
A
#
# COMPACT_ATOMS: atom_id res chain seq x y z
N MET A 1 -27.62 -30.90 41.70
CA MET A 1 -26.47 -30.73 40.78
C MET A 1 -26.84 -29.73 39.68
N GLU A 2 -27.07 -28.47 40.04
CA GLU A 2 -27.61 -27.48 39.08
C GLU A 2 -27.00 -26.06 39.24
N LYS A 3 -26.07 -25.89 40.18
CA LYS A 3 -25.44 -24.59 40.47
C LYS A 3 -23.95 -24.51 40.10
N ILE A 4 -23.35 -25.59 39.61
CA ILE A 4 -21.92 -25.64 39.25
C ILE A 4 -21.71 -25.44 37.73
N ALA A 5 -22.74 -25.60 36.90
CA ALA A 5 -22.63 -25.48 35.44
C ALA A 5 -22.66 -24.04 34.89
N LYS A 6 -22.97 -23.03 35.71
CA LYS A 6 -23.12 -21.63 35.24
C LYS A 6 -21.88 -20.75 35.45
N ILE A 7 -20.87 -21.23 36.17
CA ILE A 7 -19.64 -20.46 36.42
C ILE A 7 -18.60 -20.70 35.31
N SER A 8 -18.67 -21.84 34.60
CA SER A 8 -17.72 -22.18 33.54
C SER A 8 -17.97 -21.47 32.20
N LEU A 9 -19.14 -20.83 32.00
CA LEU A 9 -19.46 -20.13 30.74
C LEU A 9 -19.01 -18.65 30.74
N LEU A 10 -18.75 -18.07 31.92
CA LEU A 10 -18.31 -16.68 32.06
C LEU A 10 -16.78 -16.50 32.01
N LEU A 11 -16.01 -17.59 32.18
CA LEU A 11 -14.55 -17.58 32.09
C LEU A 11 -14.00 -17.83 30.67
N ALA A 12 -14.85 -18.25 29.72
CA ALA A 12 -14.45 -18.47 28.33
C ALA A 12 -14.60 -17.21 27.44
N LEU A 13 -15.24 -16.15 27.94
CA LEU A 13 -15.45 -14.89 27.20
C LEU A 13 -14.43 -13.78 27.54
N SER A 14 -13.52 -14.01 28.47
CA SER A 14 -12.52 -13.01 28.90
C SER A 14 -11.10 -13.24 28.35
N LEU A 15 -10.91 -14.21 27.45
CA LEU A 15 -9.60 -14.53 26.86
C LEU A 15 -9.46 -14.14 25.37
N GLY A 16 -10.43 -13.42 24.81
CA GLY A 16 -10.45 -13.02 23.39
C GLY A 16 -10.25 -11.53 23.10
N LEU A 17 -9.93 -10.69 24.09
CA LEU A 17 -9.85 -9.24 23.92
C LEU A 17 -8.54 -8.67 24.46
N SER A 18 -7.41 -9.11 23.92
CA SER A 18 -6.12 -8.47 24.17
C SER A 18 -5.17 -8.60 22.98
N SER A 19 -5.67 -8.24 21.78
CA SER A 19 -4.84 -7.61 20.75
C SER A 19 -5.70 -6.86 19.74
N CYS A 20 -6.60 -5.99 20.21
CA CYS A 20 -6.93 -4.83 19.38
C CYS A 20 -5.70 -3.93 19.42
N SER A 21 -4.79 -4.09 18.46
CA SER A 21 -3.82 -3.06 18.13
C SER A 21 -4.63 -1.83 17.75
N TRP A 22 -4.77 -0.90 18.69
CA TRP A 22 -5.28 0.43 18.39
C TRP A 22 -4.45 0.98 17.23
N PRO A 23 -5.06 1.70 16.27
CA PRO A 23 -4.30 2.39 15.24
C PRO A 23 -3.30 3.27 15.98
N ARG A 24 -2.02 2.94 15.81
CA ARG A 24 -0.93 3.76 16.31
C ARG A 24 -1.08 5.05 15.53
N TRP A 25 -1.71 6.05 16.15
CA TRP A 25 -1.62 7.42 15.69
C TRP A 25 -0.12 7.66 15.59
N ILE A 26 0.37 7.81 14.37
CA ILE A 26 1.75 8.20 14.12
C ILE A 26 1.83 9.62 14.67
N THR A 27 2.13 9.74 15.96
CA THR A 27 2.68 10.96 16.52
C THR A 27 3.97 11.16 15.75
N GLY A 28 3.94 12.10 14.81
CA GLY A 28 5.02 12.34 13.87
C GLY A 28 6.35 12.42 14.60
N SER A 29 7.24 11.47 14.32
CA SER A 29 8.65 11.75 14.41
C SER A 29 8.94 12.91 13.46
N ASP A 30 9.79 13.86 13.87
CA ASP A 30 10.31 14.92 13.00
C ASP A 30 11.11 14.40 11.78
N ASP A 31 11.15 13.08 11.56
CA ASP A 31 11.68 12.47 10.36
C ASP A 31 10.70 12.62 9.18
N PHE A 32 10.79 13.77 8.53
CA PHE A 32 10.09 14.07 7.29
C PHE A 32 10.64 13.29 6.08
N GLY A 33 11.73 12.53 6.24
CA GLY A 33 12.52 11.96 5.14
C GLY A 33 13.44 12.98 4.47
N THR A 34 14.20 12.52 3.48
CA THR A 34 15.14 13.32 2.70
C THR A 34 14.45 13.88 1.46
N ALA A 35 14.51 15.20 1.28
CA ALA A 35 14.00 15.84 0.08
C ALA A 35 15.00 15.73 -1.07
N LEU A 36 14.54 15.24 -2.22
CA LEU A 36 15.36 15.17 -3.43
C LEU A 36 15.55 16.56 -4.06
N VAL A 37 16.75 16.86 -4.52
CA VAL A 37 17.00 17.99 -5.42
C VAL A 37 16.57 17.64 -6.85
N ALA A 38 16.38 18.65 -7.70
CA ALA A 38 16.00 18.43 -9.10
C ALA A 38 17.02 17.54 -9.81
N GLY A 39 16.54 16.50 -10.50
CA GLY A 39 17.35 15.49 -11.18
C GLY A 39 17.95 14.42 -10.27
N GLU A 40 17.78 14.53 -8.95
CA GLU A 40 18.21 13.48 -8.02
C GLU A 40 17.17 12.35 -7.98
N GLY A 41 17.66 11.12 -7.83
CA GLY A 41 16.83 9.95 -7.64
C GLY A 41 17.42 8.97 -6.64
N VAL A 42 16.54 8.14 -6.09
CA VAL A 42 16.86 7.06 -5.17
C VAL A 42 16.18 5.78 -5.62
N VAL A 43 16.75 4.63 -5.26
CA VAL A 43 16.12 3.33 -5.44
C VAL A 43 15.76 2.77 -4.08
N VAL A 44 14.51 2.34 -3.93
CA VAL A 44 14.02 1.67 -2.73
C VAL A 44 13.58 0.24 -3.06
N HIS A 45 13.64 -0.63 -2.04
CA HIS A 45 13.35 -2.05 -2.14
C HIS A 45 11.99 -2.32 -1.49
N PHE A 46 10.97 -2.56 -2.31
CA PHE A 46 9.59 -2.68 -1.87
C PHE A 46 9.12 -4.14 -1.87
N PHE A 47 8.45 -4.54 -0.80
CA PHE A 47 7.79 -5.84 -0.66
C PHE A 47 6.28 -5.63 -0.60
N THR A 48 5.52 -6.44 -1.34
CA THR A 48 4.04 -6.32 -1.37
C THR A 48 3.38 -6.67 -0.04
N SER A 49 4.11 -7.32 0.88
CA SER A 49 3.68 -7.61 2.25
C SER A 49 3.83 -6.43 3.22
N ASP A 50 4.44 -5.32 2.79
CA ASP A 50 4.51 -4.10 3.59
C ASP A 50 3.24 -3.25 3.38
N ASN A 51 2.54 -2.96 4.48
CA ASN A 51 1.32 -2.17 4.46
C ASN A 51 1.57 -0.66 4.67
N ALA A 52 2.81 -0.22 4.90
CA ALA A 52 3.11 1.19 5.04
C ALA A 52 4.60 1.41 4.80
N PHE A 53 5.09 0.95 3.63
CA PHE A 53 6.51 1.03 3.31
C PHE A 53 6.96 2.49 3.26
N ASP A 54 7.84 2.86 4.17
CA ASP A 54 8.45 4.18 4.23
C ASP A 54 9.63 4.25 3.26
N THR A 55 9.49 5.06 2.21
CA THR A 55 10.55 5.25 1.22
C THR A 55 11.74 6.06 1.74
N GLY A 56 11.60 6.74 2.88
CA GLY A 56 12.58 7.70 3.36
C GLY A 56 12.60 9.02 2.59
N VAL A 57 11.78 9.18 1.54
CA VAL A 57 11.78 10.37 0.68
C VAL A 57 10.71 11.37 1.11
N ARG A 58 11.13 12.62 1.28
CA ARG A 58 10.23 13.77 1.48
C ARG A 58 9.82 14.34 0.13
N LEU A 59 8.56 14.18 -0.22
CA LEU A 59 7.95 14.92 -1.31
C LEU A 59 7.65 16.36 -0.87
N ARG A 60 7.80 17.30 -1.80
CA ARG A 60 7.42 18.71 -1.63
C ARG A 60 6.27 19.04 -2.56
N SER A 61 5.26 19.71 -2.04
CA SER A 61 4.06 20.07 -2.79
C SER A 61 4.42 20.78 -4.10
N SER A 62 3.63 20.51 -5.14
CA SER A 62 3.76 21.10 -6.48
C SER A 62 5.03 20.73 -7.26
N ASN A 63 5.98 19.99 -6.68
CA ASN A 63 7.07 19.41 -7.44
C ASN A 63 6.61 18.17 -8.19
N GLN A 64 7.20 17.96 -9.37
CA GLN A 64 6.99 16.78 -10.19
C GLN A 64 8.03 15.70 -9.87
N TYR A 65 7.57 14.46 -9.86
CA TYR A 65 8.36 13.27 -9.59
C TYR A 65 8.09 12.21 -10.67
N ALA A 66 9.11 11.38 -10.92
CA ALA A 66 9.01 10.22 -11.79
C ALA A 66 9.28 8.95 -10.98
N LEU A 67 8.50 7.91 -11.27
CA LEU A 67 8.50 6.62 -10.62
C LEU A 67 8.71 5.53 -11.67
N ASP A 68 9.78 4.74 -11.53
CA ASP A 68 10.02 3.55 -12.34
C ASP A 68 9.93 2.31 -11.45
N ILE A 69 9.23 1.29 -11.93
CA ILE A 69 8.96 0.08 -11.16
C ILE A 69 9.59 -1.09 -11.91
N THR A 70 10.50 -1.80 -11.24
CA THR A 70 11.09 -3.02 -11.75
C THR A 70 10.66 -4.18 -10.86
N ILE A 71 9.72 -4.99 -11.35
CA ILE A 71 9.26 -6.20 -10.67
C ILE A 71 10.35 -7.27 -10.75
N LEU A 72 10.80 -7.74 -9.59
CA LEU A 72 11.90 -8.70 -9.47
C LEU A 72 11.44 -10.08 -9.00
N SER A 73 10.21 -10.19 -8.50
CA SER A 73 9.52 -11.46 -8.27
C SER A 73 8.06 -11.32 -8.67
N LEU A 74 7.38 -12.43 -8.97
CA LEU A 74 5.93 -12.40 -9.20
C LEU A 74 5.21 -11.76 -8.01
N TRP A 75 4.19 -10.98 -8.33
CA TRP A 75 3.26 -10.38 -7.39
C TRP A 75 2.06 -11.32 -7.23
N ILE A 76 1.76 -11.71 -6.00
CA ILE A 76 0.73 -12.70 -5.68
C ILE A 76 0.01 -12.25 -4.41
N ASP A 77 -1.31 -12.23 -4.45
CA ASP A 77 -2.17 -12.12 -3.26
C ASP A 77 -2.80 -13.49 -2.99
N SER A 78 -2.37 -14.14 -1.91
CA SER A 78 -2.83 -15.47 -1.54
C SER A 78 -2.63 -16.52 -2.64
N MET A 79 -3.66 -16.75 -3.46
CA MET A 79 -3.68 -17.70 -4.58
C MET A 79 -3.90 -17.03 -5.94
N ILE A 80 -4.01 -15.70 -5.97
CA ILE A 80 -4.22 -14.90 -7.18
C ILE A 80 -2.85 -14.47 -7.68
N ASP A 81 -2.34 -15.18 -8.68
CA ASP A 81 -1.07 -14.90 -9.36
C ASP A 81 -1.26 -14.31 -10.76
N LYS A 82 -2.50 -14.18 -11.22
CA LYS A 82 -2.88 -13.64 -12.51
C LYS A 82 -3.99 -12.59 -12.41
N ASN A 83 -3.95 -11.62 -13.31
CA ASN A 83 -4.98 -10.61 -13.47
C ASN A 83 -6.16 -11.12 -14.34
N GLU A 84 -7.14 -10.26 -14.60
CA GLU A 84 -8.33 -10.59 -15.39
C GLU A 84 -8.04 -10.93 -16.87
N THR A 85 -6.87 -10.59 -17.41
CA THR A 85 -6.43 -10.96 -18.77
C THR A 85 -5.69 -12.29 -18.80
N GLY A 86 -5.43 -12.90 -17.63
CA GLY A 86 -4.67 -14.14 -17.49
C GLY A 86 -3.15 -13.93 -17.51
N GLU A 87 -2.69 -12.68 -17.50
CA GLU A 87 -1.28 -12.29 -17.37
C GLU A 87 -0.88 -12.29 -15.90
N ALA A 88 0.43 -12.36 -15.61
CA ALA A 88 0.91 -12.25 -14.24
C ALA A 88 0.49 -10.91 -13.63
N VAL A 89 0.14 -10.89 -12.35
CA VAL A 89 -0.16 -9.64 -11.64
C VAL A 89 1.09 -8.75 -11.64
N ASP A 90 0.87 -7.47 -11.94
CA ASP A 90 1.89 -6.42 -11.97
C ASP A 90 1.52 -5.27 -11.01
N GLU A 91 2.21 -4.12 -11.11
CA GLU A 91 1.95 -2.96 -10.26
C GLU A 91 0.54 -2.37 -10.42
N ARG A 92 -0.16 -2.66 -11.51
CA ARG A 92 -1.52 -2.17 -11.77
C ARG A 92 -2.59 -3.05 -11.12
N GLY A 93 -2.16 -4.18 -10.55
CA GLY A 93 -3.04 -5.09 -9.85
C GLY A 93 -4.11 -5.71 -10.75
N PHE A 94 -5.21 -6.15 -10.14
CA PHE A 94 -6.27 -6.88 -10.82
C PHE A 94 -7.67 -6.36 -10.46
N ALA A 95 -8.66 -6.70 -11.28
CA ALA A 95 -10.04 -6.33 -11.04
C ALA A 95 -10.61 -6.97 -9.76
N ASP A 96 -11.43 -6.24 -9.00
CA ASP A 96 -12.04 -6.71 -7.75
C ASP A 96 -12.82 -8.03 -7.90
N ASN A 97 -13.38 -8.28 -9.09
CA ASN A 97 -14.14 -9.49 -9.38
C ASN A 97 -13.29 -10.78 -9.45
N GLN A 98 -11.97 -10.68 -9.43
CA GLN A 98 -11.08 -11.84 -9.28
C GLN A 98 -11.05 -12.36 -7.84
N MET A 99 -11.48 -11.54 -6.86
CA MET A 99 -11.50 -11.97 -5.47
C MET A 99 -12.61 -13.00 -5.22
N PRO A 100 -12.31 -14.11 -4.50
CA PRO A 100 -13.31 -15.16 -4.25
C PRO A 100 -14.53 -14.71 -3.44
N PHE A 101 -14.40 -13.64 -2.67
CA PHE A 101 -15.44 -13.16 -1.78
C PHE A 101 -15.70 -11.67 -1.97
N GLU A 102 -16.91 -11.29 -2.38
CA GLU A 102 -17.26 -9.89 -2.68
C GLU A 102 -17.02 -8.92 -1.51
N TRP A 103 -17.19 -9.38 -0.27
CA TRP A 103 -17.03 -8.54 0.93
C TRP A 103 -15.59 -8.05 1.15
N THR A 104 -14.59 -8.70 0.56
CA THR A 104 -13.19 -8.28 0.72
C THR A 104 -12.96 -6.91 0.09
N SER A 105 -13.70 -6.55 -0.98
CA SER A 105 -13.66 -5.21 -1.61
C SER A 105 -14.02 -4.07 -0.66
N ILE A 106 -14.80 -4.34 0.39
CA ILE A 106 -15.22 -3.36 1.38
C ILE A 106 -14.08 -3.03 2.35
N LEU A 107 -13.17 -3.99 2.59
CA LEU A 107 -12.05 -3.83 3.52
C LEU A 107 -10.76 -3.34 2.85
N LYS A 108 -10.78 -3.23 1.53
CA LYS A 108 -9.69 -2.67 0.73
C LYS A 108 -9.41 -1.24 1.17
N ARG A 109 -8.12 -0.88 1.24
CA ARG A 109 -7.69 0.43 1.71
C ARG A 109 -8.17 1.58 0.85
N SER A 110 -8.22 1.37 -0.46
CA SER A 110 -8.76 2.32 -1.41
C SER A 110 -9.82 1.67 -2.27
N ARG A 111 -11.08 2.03 -2.04
CA ARG A 111 -12.23 1.40 -2.72
C ARG A 111 -12.28 1.71 -4.22
N ASP A 112 -11.74 2.85 -4.61
CA ASP A 112 -11.82 3.36 -5.98
C ASP A 112 -10.71 2.83 -6.91
N HIS A 113 -9.71 2.15 -6.35
CA HIS A 113 -8.53 1.66 -7.08
C HIS A 113 -8.57 0.16 -7.23
N ARG A 114 -7.78 -0.41 -8.14
CA ARG A 114 -7.78 -1.86 -8.40
C ARG A 114 -7.24 -2.64 -7.19
N TRP A 115 -7.57 -3.91 -7.11
CA TRP A 115 -7.02 -4.78 -6.08
C TRP A 115 -5.54 -5.00 -6.32
N PHE A 116 -4.73 -5.02 -5.26
CA PHE A 116 -3.28 -5.21 -5.33
C PHE A 116 -2.48 -4.15 -6.10
N GLU A 117 -3.14 -3.08 -6.55
CA GLU A 117 -2.48 -1.97 -7.24
C GLU A 117 -1.45 -1.31 -6.33
N LEU A 118 -0.28 -0.97 -6.85
CA LEU A 118 0.70 -0.17 -6.11
C LEU A 118 0.13 1.23 -5.86
N MET A 119 0.04 1.57 -4.59
CA MET A 119 -0.49 2.82 -4.08
C MET A 119 0.64 3.70 -3.57
N MET A 120 0.49 5.00 -3.80
CA MET A 120 1.27 6.07 -3.24
C MET A 120 0.42 6.88 -2.27
N PHE A 121 1.06 7.35 -1.21
CA PHE A 121 0.35 8.04 -0.14
C PHE A 121 1.29 8.98 0.62
N GLN A 122 0.78 10.16 1.01
CA GLN A 122 1.44 11.07 1.92
C GLN A 122 0.60 11.21 3.20
N PRO A 123 1.04 10.67 4.36
CA PRO A 123 0.24 10.64 5.59
C PRO A 123 -0.30 12.00 6.06
N ASN A 124 0.39 13.08 5.72
CA ASN A 124 0.01 14.44 6.12
C ASN A 124 -1.16 15.04 5.33
N CYS A 125 -1.53 14.45 4.18
CA CYS A 125 -2.63 14.93 3.33
C CYS A 125 -3.38 13.76 2.69
N VAL A 126 -3.99 12.93 3.53
CA VAL A 126 -4.59 11.65 3.13
C VAL A 126 -5.58 11.77 1.97
N SER A 127 -6.49 12.74 2.03
CA SER A 127 -7.55 12.92 1.03
C SER A 127 -7.02 13.26 -0.37
N ASP A 128 -5.86 13.93 -0.43
CA ASP A 128 -5.38 14.55 -1.66
C ASP A 128 -4.24 13.77 -2.30
N SER A 129 -3.54 12.95 -1.51
CA SER A 129 -2.31 12.25 -1.91
C SER A 129 -2.47 10.77 -2.21
N LEU A 130 -3.57 10.13 -1.79
CA LEU A 130 -3.79 8.72 -2.08
C LEU A 130 -4.04 8.55 -3.59
N ARG A 131 -3.11 7.85 -4.26
CA ARG A 131 -3.13 7.59 -5.70
C ARG A 131 -2.67 6.18 -5.97
N GLY A 132 -3.33 5.48 -6.88
CA GLY A 132 -2.77 4.27 -7.50
C GLY A 132 -1.85 4.64 -8.66
N VAL A 133 -0.99 3.71 -9.09
CA VAL A 133 -0.15 3.90 -10.29
C VAL A 133 -0.99 4.16 -11.55
N THR A 134 -2.22 3.67 -11.60
CA THR A 134 -3.14 3.89 -12.73
C THR A 134 -3.71 5.30 -12.79
N ASP A 135 -3.61 6.09 -11.71
CA ASP A 135 -3.94 7.51 -11.71
C ASP A 135 -2.84 8.40 -12.30
N LEU A 136 -1.63 7.84 -12.50
CA LEU A 136 -0.44 8.60 -12.84
C LEU A 136 -0.28 8.75 -14.36
N ASN A 137 0.35 9.84 -14.78
CA ASN A 137 0.63 10.06 -16.20
C ASN A 137 1.83 9.21 -16.61
N VAL A 138 1.68 8.36 -17.62
CA VAL A 138 2.81 7.60 -18.17
C VAL A 138 3.56 8.46 -19.18
N ASP A 139 4.89 8.57 -19.04
CA ASP A 139 5.74 9.06 -20.12
C ASP A 139 5.89 7.95 -21.16
N GLU A 140 5.26 8.11 -22.32
CA GLU A 140 5.30 7.15 -23.43
C GLU A 140 6.72 6.86 -23.93
N ALA A 141 7.68 7.77 -23.71
CA ALA A 141 9.06 7.57 -24.16
C ALA A 141 9.87 6.65 -23.25
N SER A 142 9.67 6.75 -21.93
CA SER A 142 10.43 5.99 -20.93
C SER A 142 9.63 4.86 -20.27
N GLY A 143 8.30 4.92 -20.33
CA GLY A 143 7.40 4.08 -19.54
C GLY A 143 7.30 4.50 -18.07
N SER A 144 7.93 5.60 -17.67
CA SER A 144 7.93 6.07 -16.28
C SER A 144 6.58 6.67 -15.88
N TYR A 145 6.13 6.43 -14.66
CA TYR A 145 4.95 7.07 -14.10
C TYR A 145 5.33 8.45 -13.53
N ASN A 146 4.62 9.49 -13.94
CA ASN A 146 4.84 10.87 -13.52
C ASN A 146 3.69 11.39 -12.67
N PHE A 147 4.04 12.13 -11.62
CA PHE A 147 3.04 12.72 -10.73
C PHE A 147 3.54 14.02 -10.10
N VAL A 148 2.59 14.85 -9.67
CA VAL A 148 2.85 16.06 -8.88
C VAL A 148 2.46 15.77 -7.45
N ALA A 149 3.36 16.04 -6.50
CA ALA A 149 3.07 15.83 -5.09
C ALA A 149 1.98 16.81 -4.62
N ALA A 150 0.95 16.28 -3.97
CA ALA A 150 -0.18 17.08 -3.49
C ALA A 150 0.23 17.99 -2.34
N CYS A 151 0.99 17.47 -1.37
CA CYS A 151 1.46 18.22 -0.21
C CYS A 151 2.93 17.97 0.10
N ASP A 152 3.42 18.63 1.15
CA ASP A 152 4.70 18.29 1.77
C ASP A 152 4.54 17.07 2.67
N GLY A 153 5.39 16.07 2.51
CA GLY A 153 5.38 14.91 3.38
C GLY A 153 6.15 13.72 2.82
N LYS A 154 6.31 12.72 3.67
CA LYS A 154 6.99 11.47 3.30
C LYS A 154 6.14 10.68 2.31
N LEU A 155 6.79 10.06 1.32
CA LEU A 155 6.12 9.10 0.45
C LEU A 155 6.07 7.74 1.14
N THR A 156 4.86 7.21 1.26
CA THR A 156 4.59 5.84 1.69
C THR A 156 4.04 5.05 0.52
N LEU A 157 4.47 3.79 0.40
CA LEU A 157 4.02 2.85 -0.62
C LEU A 157 3.33 1.64 0.03
N PHE A 158 2.37 1.07 -0.68
CA PHE A 158 1.73 -0.20 -0.31
C PHE A 158 0.96 -0.73 -1.52
N VAL A 159 0.68 -2.04 -1.58
CA VAL A 159 -0.29 -2.58 -2.55
C VAL A 159 -1.72 -2.45 -2.01
N ASN A 160 -2.71 -2.19 -2.85
CA ASN A 160 -4.09 -1.94 -2.44
C ASN A 160 -4.81 -3.25 -2.02
N ASP A 161 -4.46 -3.72 -0.85
CA ASP A 161 -5.03 -4.90 -0.21
C ASP A 161 -5.86 -4.50 1.03
N SER A 162 -6.63 -5.44 1.56
CA SER A 162 -7.43 -5.30 2.76
C SER A 162 -6.59 -5.15 4.02
N TYR A 163 -7.09 -4.35 4.96
CA TYR A 163 -6.46 -4.22 6.28
C TYR A 163 -6.31 -5.58 6.96
N GLY A 164 -5.07 -5.93 7.33
CA GLY A 164 -4.75 -7.16 8.05
C GLY A 164 -4.45 -8.38 7.17
N PHE A 165 -4.51 -8.25 5.83
CA PHE A 165 -4.31 -9.39 4.92
C PHE A 165 -2.89 -9.50 4.37
N TYR A 166 -2.15 -8.39 4.20
CA TYR A 166 -0.76 -8.29 3.71
C TYR A 166 0.26 -9.39 4.04
N GLY A 167 0.09 -10.13 5.14
CA GLY A 167 0.93 -11.29 5.45
C GLY A 167 0.80 -12.46 4.47
N ASN A 168 -0.23 -12.49 3.62
CA ASN A 168 -0.41 -13.46 2.54
C ASN A 168 0.13 -12.96 1.18
N ASN A 169 0.70 -11.76 1.13
CA ASN A 169 1.23 -11.17 -0.09
C ASN A 169 2.65 -11.67 -0.35
N VAL A 170 2.93 -11.95 -1.61
CA VAL A 170 4.27 -12.26 -2.10
C VAL A 170 4.57 -11.33 -3.26
N GLY A 171 5.78 -10.79 -3.30
CA GLY A 171 6.16 -9.82 -4.31
C GLY A 171 7.30 -8.93 -3.85
N PHE A 172 8.18 -8.61 -4.79
CA PHE A 172 9.34 -7.77 -4.59
C PHE A 172 9.58 -6.93 -5.83
N ALA A 173 9.84 -5.64 -5.63
CA ALA A 173 10.18 -4.71 -6.69
C ALA A 173 11.25 -3.72 -6.24
N ASN A 174 12.08 -3.31 -7.18
CA ASN A 174 12.86 -2.08 -7.05
C ASN A 174 12.02 -0.93 -7.58
N ILE A 175 11.95 0.13 -6.78
CA ILE A 175 11.22 1.34 -7.15
C ILE A 175 12.24 2.48 -7.22
N SER A 176 12.46 3.00 -8.42
CA SER A 176 13.25 4.20 -8.64
C SER A 176 12.32 5.41 -8.51
N LEU A 177 12.67 6.34 -7.63
CA LEU A 177 11.95 7.60 -7.46
C LEU A 177 12.91 8.73 -7.71
N SER A 178 12.56 9.63 -8.63
CA SER A 178 13.35 10.83 -8.93
C SER A 178 12.51 12.08 -8.93
N ARG A 179 13.15 13.22 -8.63
CA ARG A 179 12.53 14.53 -8.80
C ARG A 179 12.84 15.05 -10.20
N VAL A 180 11.80 15.39 -10.96
CA VAL A 180 11.93 15.94 -12.31
C VAL A 180 12.50 17.37 -12.24
N ASN A 181 13.27 17.75 -13.27
CA ASN A 181 13.93 19.06 -13.38
C ASN A 181 12.96 20.23 -13.49
#